data_AF-A0A150RHP0-F1
#
_entry.id   AF-A0A150RHP0-F1
#
_cell.length_a   1.000
_cell.length_b   1.000
_cell.length_c   1.000
_cell.angle_alpha   90.00
_cell.angle_beta   90.00
_cell.angle_gamma   90.00
#
_symmetry.space_group_name_H-M   'P 1'
#
loop_
_entity.id
_entity.type
_entity.pdbx_description
1 polymer ?
#
loop_
_entity_poly.entity_id
_entity_poly.type
_entity_poly.pdbx_seq_one_letter_code
_entity_poly.pdbx_strand_id
1 'polypeptide(L)'
;FAIRTEGELLVLRDHASQGPRGSATRNALIGAALLVAALALWIQVMRSASAGDSGIAIGVGSAAALLSLAGYAFLGVARFSSRYAARSAPVASFGPGRFVVAPWVSRTGAIDLRPEGRLGAAISAGEVHAVGVQPRGDRFAVEIDTDHGPIDALLTDREDVARYWRDAMDRAVASVRHPGGPSAKQRLRARSQAQQPAAAS
;
A
#
# COMPACT_ATOMS: atom_id res chain seq x y z
N PHE A 1 2.37 13.52 8.95
CA PHE A 1 3.33 12.89 8.00
C PHE A 1 4.74 13.41 8.27
N ALA A 2 5.78 12.67 7.89
CA ALA A 2 7.18 13.12 7.96
C ALA A 2 8.01 12.48 6.84
N ILE A 3 8.92 13.24 6.24
CA ILE A 3 9.95 12.68 5.34
C ILE A 3 11.23 12.43 6.13
N ARG A 4 11.83 11.25 5.99
CA ARG A 4 13.08 10.88 6.65
C ARG A 4 13.98 10.09 5.71
N THR A 5 15.28 10.18 5.95
CA THR A 5 16.27 9.31 5.29
C THR A 5 16.27 7.95 5.97
N GLU A 6 16.11 6.87 5.20
CA GLU A 6 16.14 5.48 5.64
C GLU A 6 17.14 4.71 4.77
N GLY A 7 18.37 4.57 5.26
CA GLY A 7 19.47 4.07 4.44
C GLY A 7 19.75 5.04 3.29
N GLU A 8 19.64 4.55 2.06
CA GLU A 8 19.82 5.35 0.84
C GLU A 8 18.51 5.96 0.31
N LEU A 9 17.38 5.72 0.98
CA LEU A 9 16.06 6.15 0.53
C LEU A 9 15.59 7.38 1.30
N LEU A 10 14.84 8.24 0.63
CA LEU A 10 14.03 9.27 1.25
C LEU A 10 12.59 8.76 1.36
N VAL A 11 12.03 8.65 2.57
CA VAL A 11 10.74 7.98 2.80
C VAL A 11 9.76 8.94 3.46
N LEU A 12 8.61 9.16 2.82
CA LEU A 12 7.44 9.83 3.39
C LEU A 12 6.64 8.83 4.23
N ARG A 13 6.46 9.10 5.53
CA ARG A 13 5.71 8.25 6.46
C ARG A 13 4.46 8.91 7.00
N ASP A 14 3.39 8.12 7.16
CA ASP A 14 2.23 8.46 7.97
C ASP A 14 2.41 7.94 9.40
N HIS A 15 2.81 8.83 10.32
CA HIS A 15 2.98 8.51 11.74
C HIS A 15 1.66 8.29 12.50
N ALA A 16 0.53 8.72 11.96
CA ALA A 16 -0.77 8.42 12.55
C ALA A 16 -1.30 7.03 12.13
N SER A 17 -0.68 6.40 11.12
CA SER A 17 -0.90 4.99 10.80
C SER A 17 0.07 4.13 11.60
N GLN A 18 -0.40 3.01 12.17
CA GLN A 18 0.49 2.00 12.77
C GLN A 18 1.13 1.07 11.72
N GLY A 19 0.87 1.30 10.42
CA GLY A 19 1.38 0.48 9.34
C GLY A 19 1.00 -1.00 9.49
N PRO A 20 1.87 -1.95 9.08
CA PRO A 20 1.61 -3.38 9.19
C PRO A 20 1.30 -3.89 10.60
N ARG A 21 1.71 -3.15 11.65
CA ARG A 21 1.41 -3.49 13.05
C ARG A 21 -0.04 -3.26 13.44
N GLY A 22 -0.74 -2.34 12.78
CA GLY A 22 -2.13 -1.99 13.12
C GLY A 22 -3.10 -3.17 13.00
N SER A 23 -2.83 -4.12 12.10
CA SER A 23 -3.64 -5.33 11.95
C SER A 23 -3.14 -6.52 12.79
N ALA A 24 -2.00 -6.42 13.47
CA ALA A 24 -1.37 -7.54 14.16
C ALA A 24 -2.28 -8.10 15.26
N THR A 25 -2.78 -7.23 16.15
CA THR A 25 -3.68 -7.63 17.25
C THR A 25 -4.98 -8.21 16.72
N ARG A 26 -5.59 -7.58 15.70
CA ARG A 26 -6.83 -8.07 15.08
C ARG A 26 -6.64 -9.48 14.50
N ASN A 27 -5.57 -9.68 13.71
CA ASN A 27 -5.29 -10.97 13.10
C ASN A 27 -4.91 -12.02 14.14
N ALA A 28 -4.24 -11.64 15.23
CA ALA A 28 -3.97 -12.53 16.35
C ALA A 28 -5.26 -13.00 17.05
N LEU A 29 -6.19 -12.08 17.30
CA LEU A 29 -7.49 -12.40 17.91
C LEU A 29 -8.34 -13.29 17.01
N ILE A 30 -8.43 -12.96 15.72
CA ILE A 30 -9.14 -13.78 14.73
C ILE A 30 -8.52 -15.17 14.66
N GLY A 31 -7.18 -15.25 14.53
CA GLY A 31 -6.47 -16.52 14.46
C GLY A 31 -6.68 -17.38 15.71
N ALA A 32 -6.59 -16.78 16.90
CA ALA A 32 -6.85 -17.47 18.16
C ALA A 32 -8.29 -17.97 18.27
N ALA A 33 -9.28 -17.14 17.93
CA ALA A 33 -10.69 -17.54 17.93
C ALA A 33 -10.97 -18.70 16.97
N LEU A 34 -10.39 -18.67 15.76
CA LEU A 34 -10.49 -19.76 14.79
C LEU A 34 -9.88 -21.06 15.31
N LEU A 35 -8.73 -21.00 15.99
CA LEU A 35 -8.11 -22.19 16.59
C LEU A 35 -8.92 -22.76 17.76
N VAL A 36 -9.51 -21.91 18.60
CA VAL A 36 -10.41 -22.36 19.68
C VAL A 36 -11.65 -23.05 19.10
N ALA A 37 -12.25 -22.47 18.06
CA ALA A 37 -13.37 -23.10 17.35
C ALA A 37 -12.96 -24.42 16.71
N ALA A 38 -11.79 -24.47 16.05
CA ALA A 38 -11.27 -25.69 15.45
C ALA A 38 -11.03 -26.78 16.50
N LEU A 39 -10.52 -26.43 17.69
CA LEU A 39 -10.33 -27.38 18.79
C LEU A 39 -11.66 -28.00 19.24
N ALA A 40 -12.71 -27.18 19.40
CA ALA A 40 -14.04 -27.68 19.74
C ALA A 40 -14.59 -28.64 18.67
N LEU A 41 -14.37 -28.34 17.38
CA LEU A 41 -14.76 -29.24 16.29
C LEU A 41 -13.94 -30.53 16.30
N TRP A 42 -12.63 -30.49 16.56
CA TRP A 42 -11.80 -31.69 16.69
C TRP A 42 -12.28 -32.60 17.83
N ILE A 43 -12.70 -32.03 18.96
CA ILE A 43 -13.32 -32.78 20.05
C ILE A 43 -14.61 -33.47 19.55
N GLN A 44 -15.44 -32.78 18.78
CA GLN A 44 -16.66 -33.35 18.22
C GLN A 44 -16.37 -34.44 17.18
N VAL A 45 -15.30 -34.31 16.38
CA VAL A 45 -14.84 -35.37 15.47
C VAL A 45 -14.47 -36.62 16.25
N MET A 46 -13.68 -36.50 17.32
CA MET A 46 -13.28 -37.63 18.15
C MET A 46 -14.50 -38.34 18.76
N ARG A 47 -15.48 -37.56 19.26
CA ARG A 47 -16.73 -38.10 19.79
C ARG A 47 -17.53 -38.85 18.72
N SER A 48 -17.71 -38.25 17.55
CA SER A 48 -18.49 -38.83 16.45
C SER A 48 -17.83 -40.09 15.89
N ALA A 49 -16.50 -40.08 15.77
CA ALA A 49 -15.73 -41.25 15.37
C ALA A 49 -15.86 -42.39 16.39
N SER A 50 -15.79 -42.09 17.69
CA SER A 50 -15.98 -43.10 18.75
C SER A 50 -17.40 -43.67 18.79
N ALA A 51 -18.39 -42.91 18.33
CA ALA A 51 -19.79 -43.33 18.22
C ALA A 51 -20.10 -44.10 16.92
N GLY A 52 -19.14 -44.19 15.98
CA GLY A 52 -19.33 -44.85 14.68
C GLY A 52 -19.95 -43.97 13.59
N ASP A 53 -20.28 -42.70 13.89
CA ASP A 53 -20.92 -41.75 12.98
C ASP A 53 -19.91 -41.14 11.98
N SER A 54 -19.50 -41.98 11.03
CA SER A 54 -18.42 -41.67 10.08
C SER A 54 -18.73 -40.46 9.19
N GLY A 55 -19.99 -40.27 8.78
CA GLY A 55 -20.40 -39.12 7.96
C GLY A 55 -20.26 -37.78 8.67
N ILE A 56 -20.67 -37.73 9.96
CA ILE A 56 -20.53 -36.53 10.79
C ILE A 56 -19.05 -36.27 11.09
N ALA A 57 -18.28 -37.32 11.39
CA ALA A 57 -16.85 -37.18 11.64
C ALA A 57 -16.09 -36.58 10.46
N ILE A 58 -16.40 -36.98 9.22
CA ILE A 58 -15.77 -36.43 8.00
C ILE A 58 -16.18 -34.97 7.77
N GLY A 59 -17.48 -34.66 7.85
CA GLY A 59 -17.99 -33.30 7.62
C GLY A 59 -17.44 -32.30 8.63
N VAL A 60 -17.55 -32.63 9.93
CA VAL A 60 -17.01 -31.81 11.02
C VAL A 60 -15.48 -31.75 10.96
N GLY A 61 -14.82 -32.84 10.58
CA GLY A 61 -13.36 -32.91 10.42
C GLY A 61 -12.83 -31.99 9.34
N SER A 62 -13.53 -31.90 8.21
CA SER A 62 -13.18 -30.99 7.12
C SER A 62 -13.30 -29.52 7.56
N ALA A 63 -14.38 -29.17 8.27
CA ALA A 63 -14.54 -27.85 8.86
C ALA A 63 -13.44 -27.53 9.90
N ALA A 64 -13.11 -28.48 10.78
CA ALA A 64 -12.04 -28.35 11.77
C ALA A 64 -10.68 -28.10 11.10
N ALA A 65 -10.36 -28.83 10.03
CA ALA A 65 -9.13 -28.67 9.27
C ALA A 65 -9.04 -27.27 8.60
N LEU A 66 -10.13 -26.82 7.96
CA LEU A 66 -10.19 -25.49 7.33
C LEU A 66 -10.01 -24.36 8.36
N LEU A 67 -10.68 -24.44 9.51
CA LEU A 67 -10.52 -23.46 10.58
C LEU A 67 -9.11 -23.48 11.18
N SER A 68 -8.50 -24.66 11.32
CA SER A 68 -7.12 -24.80 11.79
C SER A 68 -6.13 -24.11 10.84
N LEU A 69 -6.27 -24.35 9.53
CA LEU A 69 -5.42 -23.74 8.51
C LEU A 69 -5.60 -22.23 8.45
N ALA A 70 -6.84 -21.76 8.46
CA ALA A 70 -7.15 -20.33 8.48
C ALA A 70 -6.59 -19.65 9.74
N GLY A 71 -6.82 -20.24 10.92
CA GLY A 71 -6.30 -19.74 12.20
C GLY A 71 -4.78 -19.63 12.20
N TYR A 72 -4.09 -20.66 11.70
CA TYR A 72 -2.64 -20.66 11.54
C TYR A 72 -2.14 -19.55 10.60
N ALA A 73 -2.81 -19.36 9.45
CA ALA A 73 -2.47 -18.29 8.51
C ALA A 73 -2.62 -16.90 9.15
N PHE A 74 -3.72 -16.63 9.86
CA PHE A 74 -3.95 -15.37 10.55
C PHE A 74 -2.90 -15.09 11.63
N LEU A 75 -2.51 -16.09 12.42
CA LEU A 75 -1.43 -15.98 13.39
C LEU A 75 -0.07 -15.76 12.72
N GLY A 76 0.19 -16.39 11.58
CA GLY A 76 1.36 -16.15 10.75
C GLY A 76 1.47 -14.68 10.34
N VAL A 77 0.39 -14.12 9.78
CA VAL A 77 0.31 -12.70 9.43
C VAL A 77 0.55 -11.82 10.67
N ALA A 78 -0.09 -12.11 11.80
CA ALA A 78 0.12 -11.35 13.05
C ALA A 78 1.58 -11.38 13.54
N ARG A 79 2.23 -12.54 13.48
CA ARG A 79 3.65 -12.71 13.82
C ARG A 79 4.55 -11.91 12.89
N PHE A 80 4.31 -11.92 11.58
CA PHE A 80 5.10 -11.11 10.65
C PHE A 80 4.84 -9.62 10.85
N SER A 81 3.58 -9.21 10.92
CA SER A 81 3.14 -7.84 11.19
C SER A 81 3.77 -7.24 12.45
N SER A 82 3.83 -7.99 13.56
CA SER A 82 4.40 -7.51 14.82
C SER A 82 5.91 -7.30 14.79
N ARG A 83 6.63 -8.07 13.96
CA ARG A 83 8.09 -8.01 13.79
C ARG A 83 8.59 -6.86 12.93
N TYR A 84 7.70 -6.14 12.23
CA TYR A 84 8.10 -4.97 11.45
C TYR A 84 8.73 -3.90 12.36
N ALA A 85 9.96 -3.49 12.05
CA ALA A 85 10.65 -2.43 12.79
C ALA A 85 9.94 -1.08 12.64
N ALA A 86 9.39 -0.81 11.45
CA ALA A 86 8.66 0.42 11.15
C ALA A 86 7.39 0.53 12.00
N ARG A 87 7.24 1.65 12.72
CA ARG A 87 6.05 1.98 13.53
C ARG A 87 5.00 2.80 12.77
N SER A 88 5.26 3.09 11.49
CA SER A 88 4.44 3.98 10.66
C SER A 88 4.44 3.52 9.20
N ALA A 89 3.34 3.76 8.50
CA ALA A 89 3.20 3.38 7.10
C ALA A 89 4.13 4.21 6.19
N PRO A 90 4.95 3.57 5.33
CA PRO A 90 5.69 4.27 4.28
C PRO A 90 4.73 4.57 3.12
N VAL A 91 4.43 5.83 2.90
CA VAL A 91 3.45 6.30 1.91
C VAL A 91 4.10 6.49 0.54
N ALA A 92 5.33 7.02 0.53
CA ALA A 92 6.16 7.10 -0.66
C ALA A 92 7.64 6.91 -0.28
N SER A 93 8.42 6.27 -1.15
CA SER A 93 9.86 6.06 -0.99
C SER A 93 10.57 6.47 -2.26
N PHE A 94 11.62 7.28 -2.14
CA PHE A 94 12.40 7.80 -3.26
C PHE A 94 13.83 7.26 -3.15
N GLY A 95 14.37 6.72 -4.24
CA GLY A 95 15.74 6.23 -4.35
C GLY A 95 16.34 6.57 -5.71
N PRO A 96 17.63 6.31 -5.96
CA PRO A 96 18.30 6.76 -7.18
C PRO A 96 17.54 6.37 -8.47
N GLY A 97 17.08 7.37 -9.22
CA GLY A 97 16.38 7.22 -10.50
C GLY A 97 14.93 6.76 -10.40
N ARG A 98 14.38 6.48 -9.21
CA ARG A 98 13.05 5.85 -9.06
C ARG A 98 12.34 6.20 -7.75
N PHE A 99 11.03 6.05 -7.75
CA PHE A 99 10.24 6.17 -6.53
C PHE A 99 9.13 5.13 -6.51
N VAL A 100 8.68 4.78 -5.31
CA VAL A 100 7.57 3.87 -5.06
C VAL A 100 6.56 4.63 -4.23
N VAL A 101 5.33 4.76 -4.71
CA VAL A 101 4.20 5.15 -3.87
C VAL A 101 3.55 3.86 -3.40
N ALA A 102 3.26 3.77 -2.11
CA ALA A 102 2.54 2.65 -1.54
C ALA A 102 1.14 3.12 -1.10
N PRO A 103 0.23 3.39 -2.05
CA PRO A 103 -1.07 3.98 -1.77
C PRO A 103 -1.92 3.11 -0.83
N TRP A 104 -1.77 1.79 -0.92
CA TRP A 104 -2.50 0.79 -0.11
C TRP A 104 -2.15 0.79 1.39
N VAL A 105 -1.08 1.45 1.82
CA VAL A 105 -0.73 1.61 3.25
C VAL A 105 -1.15 2.97 3.82
N SER A 106 -1.70 3.85 2.98
CA SER A 106 -2.29 5.12 3.44
C SER A 106 -3.62 4.87 4.16
N ARG A 107 -3.73 5.38 5.39
CA ARG A 107 -4.92 5.29 6.24
C ARG A 107 -6.13 6.02 5.66
N THR A 108 -5.90 6.99 4.79
CA THR A 108 -6.94 7.79 4.12
C THR A 108 -7.34 7.22 2.77
N GLY A 109 -6.78 6.07 2.37
CA GLY A 109 -7.04 5.46 1.06
C GLY A 109 -6.45 6.33 -0.04
N ALA A 110 -5.13 6.40 -0.12
CA ALA A 110 -4.52 6.83 -1.38
C ALA A 110 -5.01 5.83 -2.44
N ILE A 111 -5.76 6.33 -3.43
CA ILE A 111 -6.38 5.52 -4.46
C ILE A 111 -5.44 5.58 -5.66
N ASP A 112 -4.87 4.44 -6.00
CA ASP A 112 -4.36 4.26 -7.34
C ASP A 112 -5.55 4.19 -8.29
N LEU A 113 -5.63 5.16 -9.21
CA LEU A 113 -6.71 5.29 -10.17
C LEU A 113 -6.61 4.28 -11.31
N ARG A 114 -5.47 3.58 -11.45
CA ARG A 114 -5.30 2.49 -12.42
C ARG A 114 -5.00 1.14 -11.76
N PRO A 115 -5.20 0.01 -12.46
CA PRO A 115 -4.87 -1.31 -11.90
C PRO A 115 -3.35 -1.55 -11.72
N GLU A 116 -2.52 -0.81 -12.45
CA GLU A 116 -1.09 -1.06 -12.62
C GLU A 116 -0.23 -0.62 -11.41
N GLY A 117 -0.58 0.49 -10.74
CA GLY A 117 0.15 0.98 -9.57
C GLY A 117 -0.19 0.22 -8.26
N ARG A 118 -1.20 -0.66 -8.26
CA ARG A 118 -1.51 -1.58 -7.15
C ARG A 118 -0.37 -2.55 -6.88
N LEU A 119 0.52 -2.76 -7.83
CA LEU A 119 1.62 -3.73 -7.75
C LEU A 119 2.93 -3.19 -7.17
N GLY A 120 2.98 -1.92 -6.73
CA GLY A 120 4.18 -1.39 -6.08
C GLY A 120 5.43 -1.42 -6.94
N ALA A 121 5.26 -1.28 -8.25
CA ALA A 121 6.37 -1.10 -9.16
C ALA A 121 7.06 0.24 -8.87
N ALA A 122 8.39 0.21 -8.81
CA ALA A 122 9.18 1.43 -8.75
C ALA A 122 9.02 2.18 -10.08
N ILE A 123 8.48 3.39 -10.02
CA ILE A 123 8.28 4.29 -11.16
C ILE A 123 9.57 5.05 -11.37
N SER A 124 9.97 5.25 -12.62
CA SER A 124 11.15 6.05 -12.91
C SER A 124 10.88 7.50 -12.47
N ALA A 125 11.82 8.11 -11.75
CA ALA A 125 11.73 9.54 -11.42
C ALA A 125 11.73 10.41 -12.68
N GLY A 126 12.25 9.87 -13.79
CA GLY A 126 12.08 10.43 -15.11
C GLY A 126 10.60 10.57 -15.47
N GLU A 127 9.78 9.54 -15.30
CA GLU A 127 8.38 9.48 -15.75
C GLU A 127 7.42 10.44 -15.02
N VAL A 128 7.87 11.15 -13.99
CA VAL A 128 7.05 12.16 -13.31
C VAL A 128 6.90 13.39 -14.20
N HIS A 129 5.70 13.94 -14.31
CA HIS A 129 5.42 15.21 -14.99
C HIS A 129 5.31 16.35 -13.99
N ALA A 130 4.50 16.17 -12.94
CA ALA A 130 4.27 17.17 -11.91
C ALA A 130 3.86 16.52 -10.59
N VAL A 131 4.02 17.26 -9.49
CA VAL A 131 3.36 16.97 -8.22
C VAL A 131 2.32 18.07 -7.97
N GLY A 132 1.06 17.70 -7.87
CA GLY A 132 -0.08 18.61 -7.77
C GLY A 132 -0.87 18.43 -6.47
N VAL A 133 -1.78 19.38 -6.21
CA VAL A 133 -2.83 19.22 -5.21
C VAL A 133 -4.16 19.15 -5.93
N GLN A 134 -4.93 18.08 -5.71
CA GLN A 134 -6.24 17.87 -6.33
C GLN A 134 -7.34 17.76 -5.27
N PRO A 135 -8.51 18.39 -5.45
CA PRO A 135 -9.67 18.10 -4.62
C PRO A 135 -10.18 16.67 -4.86
N ARG A 136 -10.58 15.99 -3.79
CA ARG A 136 -11.14 14.64 -3.76
C ARG A 136 -12.29 14.59 -2.76
N GLY A 137 -13.50 14.96 -3.22
CA GLY A 137 -14.63 15.19 -2.33
C GLY A 137 -14.29 16.30 -1.33
N ASP A 138 -14.46 16.02 -0.04
CA ASP A 138 -14.18 16.97 1.06
C ASP A 138 -12.70 17.01 1.49
N ARG A 139 -11.79 16.46 0.67
CA ARG A 139 -10.36 16.32 1.00
C ARG A 139 -9.48 16.79 -0.16
N PHE A 140 -8.19 16.92 0.13
CA PHE A 140 -7.14 17.32 -0.81
C PHE A 140 -6.11 16.20 -0.95
N ALA A 141 -5.89 15.75 -2.17
CA ALA A 141 -4.86 14.79 -2.56
C ALA A 141 -3.58 15.50 -2.99
N VAL A 142 -2.43 14.98 -2.57
CA VAL A 142 -1.15 15.27 -3.23
C VAL A 142 -0.94 14.19 -4.28
N GLU A 143 -1.10 14.59 -5.54
CA GLU A 143 -1.10 13.71 -6.71
C GLU A 143 0.26 13.82 -7.41
N ILE A 144 0.86 12.69 -7.76
CA ILE A 144 2.02 12.62 -8.64
C ILE A 144 1.51 12.23 -10.03
N ASP A 145 1.65 13.13 -10.99
CA ASP A 145 1.35 12.85 -12.39
C ASP A 145 2.52 12.12 -13.04
N THR A 146 2.25 11.00 -13.70
CA THR A 146 3.27 10.12 -14.29
C THR A 146 2.86 9.61 -15.66
N ASP A 147 3.81 9.06 -16.42
CA ASP A 147 3.54 8.34 -17.68
C ASP A 147 2.49 7.21 -17.52
N HIS A 148 2.33 6.66 -16.32
CA HIS A 148 1.37 5.60 -15.99
C HIS A 148 0.00 6.13 -15.57
N GLY A 149 -0.14 7.45 -15.43
CA GLY A 149 -1.33 8.13 -14.91
C GLY A 149 -1.09 8.77 -13.55
N PRO A 150 -2.07 9.56 -13.07
CA PRO A 150 -2.01 10.23 -11.78
C PRO A 150 -2.08 9.24 -10.62
N ILE A 151 -1.24 9.45 -9.61
CA ILE A 151 -1.17 8.64 -8.40
C ILE A 151 -1.34 9.55 -7.18
N ASP A 152 -2.42 9.37 -6.45
CA ASP A 152 -2.62 10.06 -5.17
C ASP A 152 -1.64 9.47 -4.15
N ALA A 153 -0.63 10.23 -3.74
CA ALA A 153 0.33 9.77 -2.74
C ALA A 153 -0.16 10.03 -1.32
N LEU A 154 -0.81 11.16 -1.07
CA LEU A 154 -1.25 11.59 0.25
C LEU A 154 -2.65 12.19 0.16
N LEU A 155 -3.47 12.01 1.19
CA LEU A 155 -4.77 12.66 1.33
C LEU A 155 -4.85 13.37 2.67
N THR A 156 -5.39 14.59 2.70
CA THR A 156 -5.55 15.40 3.91
C THR A 156 -6.85 16.21 3.82
N ASP A 157 -7.46 16.53 4.96
CA ASP A 157 -8.63 17.42 5.06
C ASP A 157 -8.26 18.90 4.88
N ARG A 158 -6.97 19.21 4.99
CA ARG A 158 -6.43 20.57 4.94
C ARG A 158 -5.63 20.86 3.68
N GLU A 159 -6.06 21.86 2.91
CA GLU A 159 -5.41 22.27 1.67
C GLU A 159 -4.01 22.84 1.88
N ASP A 160 -3.81 23.64 2.92
CA ASP A 160 -2.51 24.24 3.25
C ASP A 160 -1.46 23.15 3.56
N VAL A 161 -1.87 22.10 4.27
CA VAL A 161 -1.07 20.91 4.54
C VAL A 161 -0.77 20.16 3.24
N ALA A 162 -1.75 20.03 2.32
CA ALA A 162 -1.55 19.39 1.02
C ALA A 162 -0.50 20.14 0.19
N ARG A 163 -0.58 21.48 0.14
CA ARG A 163 0.38 22.32 -0.59
C ARG A 163 1.80 22.21 -0.03
N TYR A 164 1.95 22.19 1.30
CA TYR A 164 3.24 21.94 1.94
C TYR A 164 3.84 20.59 1.50
N TRP A 165 3.03 19.52 1.51
CA TRP A 165 3.49 18.19 1.11
C TRP A 165 3.76 18.06 -0.38
N ARG A 166 2.98 18.73 -1.23
CA ARG A 166 3.28 18.88 -2.67
C ARG A 166 4.70 19.42 -2.86
N ASP A 167 5.04 20.53 -2.22
CA ASP A 167 6.36 21.15 -2.37
C ASP A 167 7.49 20.28 -1.83
N ALA A 168 7.25 19.59 -0.71
CA ALA A 168 8.22 18.66 -0.15
C ALA A 168 8.44 17.44 -1.05
N MET A 169 7.39 16.90 -1.65
CA MET A 169 7.44 15.77 -2.56
C MET A 169 8.05 16.12 -3.91
N ASP A 170 7.75 17.31 -4.45
CA ASP A 170 8.36 17.80 -5.68
C ASP A 170 9.89 17.88 -5.54
N ARG A 171 10.36 18.45 -4.41
CA ARG A 171 11.80 18.44 -4.05
C ARG A 171 12.35 17.03 -3.90
N ALA A 172 11.61 16.10 -3.31
CA ALA A 172 12.02 14.70 -3.16
C ALA A 172 12.19 14.02 -4.53
N VAL A 173 11.22 14.16 -5.44
CA VAL A 173 11.31 13.65 -6.82
C VAL A 173 12.50 14.26 -7.54
N ALA A 174 12.67 15.58 -7.46
CA ALA A 174 13.80 16.28 -8.08
C ALA A 174 15.15 15.76 -7.57
N SER A 175 15.26 15.46 -6.28
CA SER A 175 16.51 14.97 -5.67
C SER A 175 16.93 13.58 -6.16
N VAL A 176 15.99 12.77 -6.64
CA VAL A 176 16.25 11.40 -7.10
C VAL A 176 16.23 11.25 -8.61
N ARG A 177 15.85 12.29 -9.36
CA ARG A 177 16.00 12.31 -10.81
C ARG A 177 17.48 12.22 -11.18
N HIS A 178 17.80 11.37 -12.15
CA HIS A 178 19.17 11.28 -12.65
C HIS A 178 19.66 12.65 -13.15
N PRO A 179 20.93 13.01 -12.91
CA PRO A 179 21.50 14.30 -13.35
C PRO A 179 21.51 14.49 -14.88
N GLY A 180 21.25 13.43 -15.66
CA GLY A 180 21.19 13.46 -17.13
C GLY A 180 19.91 14.04 -17.76
N GLY A 181 18.97 14.53 -16.95
CA GLY A 181 17.76 15.19 -17.45
C GLY A 181 16.70 14.24 -18.04
N PRO A 182 15.73 14.76 -18.80
CA PRO A 182 14.57 14.00 -19.27
C PRO A 182 14.97 12.78 -20.09
N SER A 183 14.29 11.65 -19.90
CA SER A 183 14.56 10.41 -20.65
C SER A 183 14.35 10.62 -22.16
N ALA A 184 14.91 9.76 -23.01
CA ALA A 184 14.75 9.87 -24.46
C ALA A 184 13.28 9.90 -24.90
N LYS A 185 12.42 9.13 -24.21
CA LYS A 185 10.96 9.15 -24.42
C LYS A 185 10.35 10.49 -24.05
N GLN A 186 10.78 11.11 -22.96
CA GLN A 186 10.30 12.43 -22.55
C GLN A 186 10.74 13.53 -23.51
N ARG A 187 11.97 13.45 -24.02
CA ARG A 187 12.44 14.38 -25.06
C ARG A 187 11.64 14.24 -26.35
N LEU A 188 11.30 13.00 -26.73
CA LEU A 188 10.43 12.74 -27.89
C LEU A 188 8.99 13.25 -27.66
N ARG A 189 8.42 13.05 -26.47
CA ARG A 189 7.09 13.56 -26.12
C ARG A 189 7.04 15.09 -26.09
N ALA A 190 8.01 15.75 -25.46
CA ALA A 190 8.12 17.20 -25.44
C ALA A 190 8.25 17.77 -26.87
N ARG A 191 8.98 17.09 -27.76
CA ARG A 191 9.03 17.45 -29.19
C ARG A 191 7.67 17.29 -29.87
N SER A 192 6.93 16.22 -29.60
CA SER A 192 5.60 16.01 -30.19
C SER A 192 4.55 17.00 -29.66
N GLN A 193 4.61 17.38 -28.39
CA GLN A 193 3.71 18.40 -27.82
C GLN A 193 4.05 19.80 -28.30
N ALA A 194 5.34 20.14 -28.45
CA ALA A 194 5.77 21.40 -29.06
C ALA A 194 5.44 21.48 -30.57
N GLN A 195 5.23 20.33 -31.22
CA GLN A 195 4.82 20.23 -32.62
C GLN A 195 3.30 20.19 -32.82
N GLN A 196 2.48 20.15 -31.76
CA GLN A 196 1.05 20.43 -31.86
C GLN A 196 0.88 21.96 -31.82
N PRO A 197 0.63 22.63 -32.96
CA PRO A 197 0.25 24.04 -32.93
C PRO A 197 -1.15 24.11 -32.32
N ALA A 198 -1.49 25.30 -31.81
CA ALA A 198 -2.83 25.68 -31.37
C ALA A 198 -3.91 25.41 -32.42
N ALA A 199 -4.35 24.15 -32.55
CA ALA A 199 -5.49 23.72 -33.33
C ALA A 199 -6.72 23.64 -32.41
N ALA A 200 -6.96 24.73 -31.68
CA ALA A 200 -8.18 24.96 -30.90
C ALA A 200 -8.29 26.47 -30.57
N SER A 201 -8.48 27.27 -31.62
CA SER A 201 -9.11 28.60 -31.54
C SER A 201 -9.64 28.95 -32.92
#